data_AF-A0A257ZH09-F1
#
_entry.id   AF-A0A257ZH09-F1
#
_cell.length_a   1.000
_cell.length_b   1.000
_cell.length_c   1.000
_cell.angle_alpha   90.00
_cell.angle_beta   90.00
_cell.angle_gamma   90.00
#
_symmetry.space_group_name_H-M   'P 1'
#
loop_
_entity.id
_entity.type
_entity.pdbx_description
1 polymer ?
#
loop_
_entity_poly.entity_id
_entity_poly.type
_entity_poly.pdbx_seq_one_letter_code
_entity_poly.pdbx_strand_id
1 'polypeptide(L)'
;LPWVLRLFGVKIGEGVYLDSTDITEFDCVTLGDYCSINATSNLQTHLFEDRVMKIGRIEIGRGASIGALTTVLYDTKVGPYAELGVLTIVMKGEAIPANSRWAGAPAQPMQSAH
;
A
#
# COMPACT_ATOMS: atom_id res chain seq x y z
N LEU A 1 13.34 0.04 -12.25
CA LEU A 1 11.91 0.00 -12.63
C LEU A 1 11.06 1.18 -12.14
N PRO A 2 11.23 1.72 -10.91
CA PRO A 2 10.30 2.72 -10.36
C PRO A 2 10.10 3.95 -11.25
N TRP A 3 11.15 4.42 -11.92
CA TRP A 3 11.09 5.60 -12.78
C TRP A 3 10.16 5.44 -14.00
N VAL A 4 10.02 4.22 -14.55
CA VAL A 4 9.15 3.97 -15.72
C VAL A 4 7.68 4.13 -15.32
N LEU A 5 7.31 3.68 -14.12
CA LEU A 5 5.93 3.78 -13.62
C LEU A 5 5.50 5.23 -13.39
N ARG A 6 6.45 6.14 -13.16
CA ARG A 6 6.17 7.58 -13.14
C ARG A 6 5.64 8.08 -14.48
N LEU A 7 6.09 7.50 -15.61
CA LEU A 7 5.59 7.87 -16.95
C LEU A 7 4.14 7.43 -17.17
N PHE A 8 3.69 6.38 -16.49
CA PHE A 8 2.31 5.90 -16.55
C PHE A 8 1.35 6.64 -15.60
N GLY A 9 1.86 7.52 -14.74
CA GLY A 9 1.05 8.37 -13.86
C GLY A 9 1.22 8.10 -12.36
N VAL A 10 1.99 7.08 -11.97
CA VAL A 10 2.26 6.80 -10.55
C VAL A 10 3.07 7.93 -9.93
N LYS A 11 2.60 8.45 -8.79
CA LYS A 11 3.36 9.43 -8.01
C LYS A 11 4.33 8.67 -7.10
N ILE A 12 5.60 8.61 -7.48
CA ILE A 12 6.63 7.86 -6.74
C ILE A 12 7.64 8.84 -6.17
N GLY A 13 7.86 8.80 -4.86
CA GLY A 13 8.87 9.58 -4.14
C GLY A 13 10.31 9.15 -4.43
N GLU A 14 11.26 9.79 -3.74
CA GLU A 14 12.68 9.45 -3.78
C GLU A 14 12.98 8.15 -3.03
N GLY A 15 13.94 7.34 -3.51
CA GLY A 15 14.44 6.19 -2.75
C GLY A 15 13.43 5.06 -2.51
N VAL A 16 12.31 5.05 -3.24
CA VAL A 16 11.29 3.99 -3.14
C VAL A 16 11.86 2.66 -3.60
N TYR A 17 11.73 1.65 -2.74
CA TYR A 17 11.99 0.25 -3.09
C TYR A 17 10.70 -0.40 -3.57
N LEU A 18 10.73 -0.96 -4.78
CA LEU A 18 9.57 -1.55 -5.43
C LEU A 18 9.94 -2.93 -5.98
N ASP A 19 9.51 -3.97 -5.27
CA ASP A 19 9.69 -5.39 -5.62
C ASP A 19 8.37 -6.04 -6.10
N SER A 20 7.35 -5.22 -6.34
CA SER A 20 6.09 -5.61 -6.97
C SER A 20 5.73 -4.61 -8.06
N THR A 21 5.22 -5.10 -9.19
CA THR A 21 4.70 -4.27 -10.28
C THR A 21 3.19 -4.37 -10.41
N ASP A 22 2.51 -4.92 -9.41
CA ASP A 22 1.06 -5.07 -9.40
C ASP A 22 0.38 -3.74 -9.05
N ILE A 23 0.45 -2.81 -10.00
CA ILE A 23 -0.21 -1.51 -9.99
C ILE A 23 -1.00 -1.43 -11.29
N THR A 24 -2.32 -1.51 -11.19
CA THR A 24 -3.22 -1.57 -12.35
C THR A 24 -3.68 -0.16 -12.77
N GLU A 25 -4.15 0.66 -11.81
CA GLU A 25 -4.52 2.05 -12.05
C GLU A 25 -3.40 2.99 -11.59
N PHE A 26 -2.48 3.28 -12.51
CA PHE A 26 -1.25 4.03 -12.21
C PHE A 26 -1.49 5.43 -11.60
N ASP A 27 -2.55 6.13 -12.02
CA ASP A 27 -2.89 7.47 -11.53
C ASP A 27 -3.57 7.49 -10.13
N CYS A 28 -3.86 6.31 -9.60
CA CYS A 28 -4.51 6.10 -8.31
C CYS A 28 -3.54 5.74 -7.18
N VAL A 29 -2.25 5.53 -7.48
CA VAL A 29 -1.23 5.17 -6.48
C VAL A 29 -0.26 6.31 -6.21
N THR A 30 -0.05 6.62 -4.93
CA THR A 30 0.98 7.55 -4.45
C THR A 30 1.89 6.85 -3.46
N LEU A 31 3.18 6.85 -3.74
CA LEU A 31 4.25 6.28 -2.91
C LEU A 31 5.13 7.41 -2.38
N GLY A 32 5.19 7.57 -1.07
CA GLY A 32 6.05 8.54 -0.40
C GLY A 32 7.53 8.13 -0.42
N ASP A 33 8.42 9.07 -0.06
CA ASP A 33 9.87 8.83 -0.12
C ASP A 33 10.29 7.66 0.78
N TYR A 34 11.27 6.89 0.33
CA TYR A 34 11.89 5.79 1.07
C TYR A 34 10.93 4.69 1.55
N CYS A 35 9.70 4.61 1.00
CA CYS A 35 8.81 3.50 1.30
C CYS A 35 9.27 2.22 0.59
N SER A 36 8.87 1.06 1.12
CA SER A 36 9.16 -0.25 0.54
C SER A 36 7.87 -1.02 0.23
N ILE A 37 7.79 -1.52 -1.00
CA ILE A 37 6.73 -2.41 -1.47
C ILE A 37 7.39 -3.75 -1.77
N ASN A 38 7.20 -4.74 -0.90
CA ASN A 38 7.90 -6.03 -0.98
C ASN A 38 7.24 -7.01 -1.97
N ALA A 39 7.95 -8.09 -2.30
CA ALA A 39 7.54 -9.10 -3.26
C ALA A 39 6.06 -9.51 -3.16
N THR A 40 5.39 -9.54 -4.31
CA THR A 40 4.01 -10.05 -4.47
C THR A 40 2.97 -9.31 -3.60
N SER A 41 3.32 -8.15 -3.04
CA SER A 41 2.31 -7.26 -2.46
C SER A 41 1.51 -6.58 -3.58
N ASN A 42 0.23 -6.38 -3.34
CA ASN A 42 -0.70 -5.79 -4.30
C ASN A 42 -1.31 -4.52 -3.72
N LEU A 43 -1.22 -3.43 -4.48
CA LEU A 43 -1.94 -2.19 -4.22
C LEU A 43 -3.21 -2.22 -5.06
N GLN A 44 -4.25 -2.87 -4.51
CA GLN A 44 -5.49 -3.15 -5.22
C GLN A 44 -6.38 -1.90 -5.28
N THR A 45 -6.21 -1.12 -6.35
CA THR A 45 -6.89 0.14 -6.61
C THR A 45 -8.35 0.00 -7.06
N HIS A 46 -8.81 -1.22 -7.37
CA HIS A 46 -10.18 -1.49 -7.73
C HIS A 46 -10.75 -2.75 -7.09
N LEU A 47 -12.06 -2.77 -6.88
CA LEU A 47 -12.81 -3.95 -6.47
C LEU A 47 -14.18 -3.96 -7.14
N PHE A 48 -14.61 -5.13 -7.58
CA PHE A 48 -15.97 -5.33 -8.08
C PHE A 48 -16.89 -5.71 -6.93
N GLU A 49 -17.79 -4.80 -6.54
CA GLU A 49 -18.76 -5.01 -5.47
C GLU A 49 -20.13 -4.48 -5.87
N ASP A 50 -21.21 -5.13 -5.42
CA ASP A 50 -22.59 -4.73 -5.74
C ASP A 50 -22.88 -4.56 -7.24
N ARG A 51 -22.20 -5.34 -8.08
CA ARG A 51 -22.22 -5.26 -9.57
C ARG A 51 -21.62 -3.98 -10.16
N VAL A 52 -20.88 -3.22 -9.37
CA VAL A 52 -20.20 -1.99 -9.78
C VAL A 52 -18.70 -2.14 -9.57
N MET A 53 -17.92 -1.74 -10.57
CA MET A 53 -16.48 -1.59 -10.43
C MET A 53 -16.20 -0.30 -9.68
N LYS A 54 -15.64 -0.40 -8.47
CA LYS A 54 -15.17 0.75 -7.71
C LYS A 54 -13.68 0.89 -7.89
N ILE A 55 -13.24 2.12 -8.11
CA ILE A 55 -11.83 2.50 -8.26
C ILE A 55 -11.58 3.59 -7.23
N GLY A 56 -10.48 3.47 -6.50
CA GLY A 56 -10.11 4.41 -5.45
C GLY A 56 -8.60 4.57 -5.32
N ARG A 57 -8.19 5.53 -4.51
CA ARG A 57 -6.79 5.91 -4.39
C ARG A 57 -6.09 5.17 -3.25
N ILE A 58 -4.81 4.90 -3.41
CA ILE A 58 -3.95 4.37 -2.34
C ILE A 58 -2.80 5.34 -2.13
N GLU A 59 -2.63 5.77 -0.88
CA GLU A 59 -1.55 6.66 -0.46
C GLU A 59 -0.65 5.93 0.54
N ILE A 60 0.60 5.69 0.16
CA ILE A 60 1.63 5.10 1.02
C ILE A 60 2.56 6.20 1.51
N GLY A 61 2.67 6.36 2.84
CA GLY A 61 3.47 7.40 3.47
C GLY A 61 4.98 7.18 3.35
N ARG A 62 5.73 8.25 3.60
CA ARG A 62 7.20 8.23 3.66
C ARG A 62 7.69 7.15 4.62
N GLY A 63 8.64 6.33 4.17
CA GLY A 63 9.28 5.30 4.99
C GLY A 63 8.35 4.18 5.46
N ALA A 64 7.12 4.10 4.95
CA ALA A 64 6.23 2.99 5.24
C ALA A 64 6.74 1.69 4.60
N SER A 65 6.51 0.56 5.25
CA SER A 65 6.93 -0.76 4.79
C SER A 65 5.73 -1.67 4.58
N ILE A 66 5.53 -2.13 3.35
CA ILE A 66 4.44 -3.03 2.98
C ILE A 66 5.01 -4.43 2.86
N GLY A 67 4.67 -5.32 3.81
CA GLY A 67 5.16 -6.69 3.86
C GLY A 67 4.82 -7.50 2.61
N ALA A 68 5.62 -8.55 2.35
CA ALA A 68 5.38 -9.43 1.19
C ALA A 68 3.98 -10.06 1.24
N LEU A 69 3.39 -10.28 0.06
CA LEU A 69 2.05 -10.87 -0.10
C LEU A 69 0.91 -10.07 0.58
N THR A 70 1.17 -8.82 0.97
CA THR A 70 0.15 -7.93 1.55
C THR A 70 -0.77 -7.39 0.47
N THR A 71 -2.06 -7.31 0.76
CA THR A 71 -3.04 -6.63 -0.08
C THR A 71 -3.53 -5.36 0.60
N VAL A 72 -3.40 -4.23 -0.09
CA VAL A 72 -3.92 -2.93 0.34
C VAL A 72 -5.07 -2.56 -0.58
N LEU A 73 -6.30 -2.52 -0.05
CA LEU A 73 -7.47 -2.15 -0.85
C LEU A 73 -7.56 -0.64 -1.09
N TYR A 74 -8.33 -0.26 -2.11
CA TYR A 74 -8.59 1.11 -2.51
C TYR A 74 -9.14 2.02 -1.38
N ASP A 75 -9.00 3.32 -1.58
CA ASP A 75 -9.35 4.39 -0.62
C ASP A 75 -8.60 4.32 0.71
N THR A 76 -7.43 3.68 0.71
CA THR A 76 -6.60 3.49 1.92
C THR A 76 -5.49 4.53 2.02
N LYS A 77 -5.18 4.92 3.26
CA LYS A 77 -3.99 5.73 3.58
C LYS A 77 -3.10 5.00 4.58
N VAL A 78 -1.86 4.72 4.18
CA VAL A 78 -0.84 4.17 5.08
C VAL A 78 0.05 5.31 5.57
N GLY A 79 0.03 5.58 6.87
CA GLY A 79 0.78 6.67 7.48
C GLY A 79 2.31 6.51 7.33
N PRO A 80 3.08 7.62 7.43
CA PRO A 80 4.53 7.56 7.42
C PRO A 80 5.08 6.58 8.46
N TYR A 81 6.10 5.81 8.09
CA TYR A 81 6.76 4.83 8.96
C TYR A 81 5.84 3.75 9.54
N ALA A 82 4.65 3.55 8.97
CA ALA A 82 3.83 2.40 9.31
C ALA A 82 4.43 1.12 8.70
N GLU A 83 4.31 0.01 9.42
CA GLU A 83 4.76 -1.30 8.97
C GLU A 83 3.57 -2.26 8.88
N LEU A 84 3.35 -2.82 7.69
CA LEU A 84 2.41 -3.92 7.48
C LEU A 84 3.19 -5.24 7.45
N GLY A 85 2.77 -6.19 8.28
CA GLY A 85 3.32 -7.55 8.29
C GLY A 85 3.04 -8.30 6.99
N VAL A 86 3.71 -9.43 6.78
CA VAL A 86 3.43 -10.31 5.65
C VAL A 86 1.99 -10.81 5.65
N LEU A 87 1.43 -11.09 4.46
CA LEU A 87 0.07 -11.63 4.30
C LEU A 87 -1.05 -10.77 4.92
N THR A 88 -0.79 -9.48 5.12
CA THR A 88 -1.77 -8.56 5.72
C THR A 88 -2.83 -8.14 4.70
N ILE A 89 -4.07 -7.92 5.13
CA ILE A 89 -5.12 -7.34 4.30
C ILE A 89 -5.60 -6.05 4.96
N VAL A 90 -5.29 -4.90 4.35
CA VAL A 90 -5.84 -3.60 4.76
C VAL A 90 -7.16 -3.40 4.02
N MET A 91 -8.23 -3.16 4.77
CA MET A 91 -9.56 -3.06 4.20
C MET A 91 -9.78 -1.69 3.54
N LYS A 92 -10.72 -1.65 2.59
CA LYS A 92 -11.04 -0.41 1.86
C LYS A 92 -11.39 0.73 2.82
N GLY A 93 -10.93 1.93 2.52
CA GLY A 93 -11.22 3.12 3.34
C GLY A 93 -10.48 3.18 4.68
N GLU A 94 -9.62 2.21 5.01
CA GLU A 94 -8.87 2.23 6.27
C GLU A 94 -7.74 3.26 6.23
N ALA A 95 -7.43 3.82 7.40
CA ALA A 95 -6.29 4.70 7.62
C ALA A 95 -5.36 4.07 8.66
N ILE A 96 -4.20 3.60 8.21
CA ILE A 96 -3.18 3.04 9.08
C ILE A 96 -2.38 4.20 9.71
N PRO A 97 -2.34 4.35 11.04
CA PRO A 97 -1.64 5.46 11.69
C PRO A 97 -0.13 5.43 11.43
N ALA A 98 0.48 6.62 11.45
CA ALA A 98 1.94 6.75 11.36
C ALA A 98 2.65 6.03 12.53
N ASN A 99 3.88 5.56 12.29
CA ASN A 99 4.72 4.88 13.30
C ASN A 99 4.02 3.71 14.02
N SER A 100 3.19 2.96 13.31
CA SER A 100 2.43 1.85 13.87
C SER A 100 2.71 0.55 13.11
N ARG A 101 2.51 -0.59 13.77
CA ARG A 101 2.71 -1.92 13.18
C ARG A 101 1.39 -2.65 13.13
N TRP A 102 1.07 -3.24 11.99
CA TRP A 102 -0.19 -3.93 11.75
C TRP A 102 0.05 -5.27 11.06
N ALA A 103 -0.75 -6.27 11.39
CA ALA A 103 -0.72 -7.56 10.72
C ALA A 103 -2.09 -8.23 10.72
N GLY A 104 -2.26 -9.23 9.85
CA GLY A 104 -3.46 -10.07 9.80
C GLY A 104 -4.42 -9.73 8.67
N ALA A 105 -5.47 -10.55 8.53
CA ALA A 105 -6.48 -10.45 7.51
C ALA A 105 -7.87 -10.54 8.15
N PRO A 106 -8.52 -9.40 8.50
CA PRO A 106 -8.11 -8.02 8.25
C PRO A 106 -6.95 -7.54 9.15
N ALA A 107 -6.30 -6.45 8.75
CA ALA A 107 -5.20 -5.84 9.48
C ALA A 107 -5.63 -5.42 10.89
N GLN A 108 -4.80 -5.73 11.88
CA GLN A 108 -4.99 -5.35 13.28
C GLN A 108 -3.69 -4.76 13.85
N PRO A 109 -3.77 -3.81 14.80
CA PRO A 109 -2.58 -3.29 15.47
C PRO A 109 -1.81 -4.40 16.16
N MET A 110 -0.51 -4.49 15.90
CA MET A 110 0.40 -5.36 16.64
C MET A 110 0.79 -4.66 17.94
N GLN A 111 0.73 -5.38 19.05
CA GLN A 111 1.34 -4.91 20.29
C GLN A 111 2.85 -4.81 20.09
N SER A 112 3.44 -3.72 20.58
CA SER A 112 4.89 -3.57 20.66
C SER A 112 5.44 -4.76 21.44
N ALA A 113 6.30 -5.58 20.81
CA ALA A 113 7.10 -6.51 21.58
C ALA A 113 7.96 -5.67 22.55
N HIS A 114 7.75 -5.89 23.86
CA HIS A 114 8.56 -5.30 24.92
C HIS A 114 10.03 -5.71 24.80
#